data_AF-A0A7C4YIB5-F1
#
_entry.id   AF-A0A7C4YIB5-F1
#
_cell.length_a   1.000
_cell.length_b   1.000
_cell.length_c   1.000
_cell.angle_alpha   90.00
_cell.angle_beta   90.00
_cell.angle_gamma   90.00
#
_symmetry.space_group_name_H-M   'P 1'
#
loop_
_entity.id
_entity.type
_entity.pdbx_description
1 polymer ?
#
loop_
_entity_poly.entity_id
_entity_poly.type
_entity_poly.pdbx_seq_one_letter_code
_entity_poly.pdbx_strand_id
1 'polypeptide(L)' 'MQLAKIKNLTWIDIIDPREKDIEYLKQNFDFHPLVLHELTVPTLRPKVENYDHYLYMVLHFPI' A
#
# COMPACT_ATOMS: atom_id res chain seq x y z
N MET A 1 8.41 7.55 4.20
CA MET A 1 8.25 6.26 4.89
C MET A 1 8.57 6.40 6.37
N GLN A 2 7.64 6.03 7.24
CA GLN A 2 7.80 5.91 8.69
C GLN A 2 7.46 4.48 9.12
N LEU A 3 8.10 3.97 10.17
CA LEU A 3 7.91 2.61 10.67
C LEU A 3 7.51 2.62 12.15
N ALA A 4 6.42 1.95 12.50
CA ALA A 4 6.06 1.65 13.87
C ALA A 4 6.01 0.14 14.09
N LYS A 5 6.55 -0.36 15.21
CA LYS A 5 6.60 -1.80 15.52
C LYS A 5 5.95 -2.08 16.88
N ILE A 6 5.03 -3.04 16.91
CA ILE A 6 4.36 -3.49 18.13
C ILE A 6 4.33 -5.03 18.10
N LYS A 7 5.15 -5.67 18.94
CA LYS A 7 5.29 -7.15 18.98
C LYS A 7 5.57 -7.72 17.58
N ASN A 8 4.61 -8.43 17.00
CA ASN A 8 4.64 -9.07 15.68
C ASN A 8 3.97 -8.22 14.57
N LEU A 9 3.57 -6.98 14.88
CA LEU A 9 3.00 -6.04 13.92
C LEU A 9 4.06 -5.00 13.53
N THR A 10 4.21 -4.78 12.22
CA THR A 10 4.93 -3.63 11.67
C THR A 10 3.97 -2.80 10.85
N TRP A 11 3.86 -1.52 11.17
CA TRP A 11 3.12 -0.53 10.40
C TRP A 11 4.09 0.29 9.56
N ILE A 12 3.86 0.32 8.25
CA ILE A 12 4.65 1.10 7.29
C ILE A 12 3.77 2.22 6.76
N ASP A 13 4.10 3.45 7.14
CA ASP A 13 3.40 4.65 6.70
C ASP A 13 4.16 5.35 5.58
N ILE A 14 3.53 5.51 4.42
CA ILE A 14 4.11 6.14 3.23
C ILE A 14 3.18 7.25 2.77
N ILE A 15 3.60 8.49 3.03
CA ILE A 15 2.94 9.71 2.59
C ILE A 15 3.62 10.18 1.30
N ASP A 16 2.83 10.51 0.28
CA ASP A 16 3.31 10.96 -1.04
C ASP A 16 4.32 9.96 -1.67
N PRO A 17 3.86 8.74 -2.02
CA PRO A 17 4.74 7.65 -2.47
C PRO A 17 5.51 8.04 -3.74
N ARG A 18 6.83 7.86 -3.71
CA ARG A 18 7.71 8.08 -4.87
C ARG A 18 8.20 6.75 -5.42
N GLU A 19 8.85 6.78 -6.59
CA GLU A 19 9.38 5.58 -7.26
C GLU A 19 10.21 4.67 -6.33
N LYS A 20 11.05 5.25 -5.48
CA LYS A 20 11.86 4.48 -4.50
C LYS A 20 11.02 3.75 -3.46
N ASP A 21 9.87 4.31 -3.07
CA ASP A 21 8.97 3.70 -2.09
C ASP A 21 8.22 2.54 -2.76
N ILE A 22 7.81 2.69 -4.02
CA ILE A 22 7.21 1.61 -4.82
C ILE A 22 8.18 0.46 -5.05
N GLU A 23 9.43 0.77 -5.40
CA GLU A 23 10.47 -0.25 -5.58
C GLU A 23 10.77 -0.98 -4.26
N TYR A 24 10.79 -0.26 -3.13
CA TYR A 24 10.88 -0.89 -1.81
C TYR A 24 9.71 -1.86 -1.57
N LEU A 25 8.47 -1.45 -1.85
CA LEU A 25 7.31 -2.33 -1.66
C LEU A 25 7.39 -3.57 -2.55
N LYS A 26 7.79 -3.41 -3.81
CA LYS A 26 7.96 -4.50 -4.77
C LYS A 26 9.04 -5.50 -4.35
N GLN A 27 10.14 -5.04 -3.76
CA GLN A 27 11.26 -5.91 -3.35
C GLN A 27 11.01 -6.63 -2.02
N ASN A 28 10.20 -6.06 -1.14
CA ASN A 28 10.01 -6.56 0.22
C ASN A 28 8.67 -7.28 0.42
N PHE A 29 7.71 -7.11 -0.49
CA PHE A 29 6.38 -7.70 -0.42
C PHE A 29 5.97 -8.27 -1.78
N ASP A 30 5.21 -9.37 -1.75
CA ASP A 30 4.68 -10.03 -2.94
C ASP A 30 3.33 -9.40 -3.35
N PHE A 31 3.34 -8.10 -3.61
CA PHE A 31 2.13 -7.40 -4.08
C PHE A 31 1.91 -7.67 -5.56
N HIS A 32 0.64 -7.87 -5.91
CA HIS A 32 0.24 -8.01 -7.30
C HIS A 32 0.64 -6.75 -8.11
N PRO A 33 1.19 -6.88 -9.33
CA PRO A 33 1.69 -5.75 -10.11
C PRO A 33 0.67 -4.61 -10.33
N LEU A 34 -0.62 -4.97 -10.43
CA LEU A 34 -1.71 -3.99 -10.53
C LEU A 34 -1.83 -3.10 -9.29
N VAL A 35 -1.63 -3.66 -8.09
CA VAL A 35 -1.67 -2.90 -6.83
C VAL A 35 -0.52 -1.89 -6.79
N LEU A 36 0.69 -2.32 -7.16
CA LEU A 36 1.85 -1.43 -7.23
C LEU A 36 1.64 -0.27 -8.22
N HIS A 37 0.97 -0.52 -9.34
CA HIS A 37 0.62 0.52 -10.30
C HIS A 37 -0.45 1.48 -9.75
N GLU A 38 -1.47 0.97 -9.06
CA GLU A 38 -2.50 1.82 -8.46
C GLU A 38 -1.95 2.74 -7.36
N LEU A 39 -0.85 2.38 -6.71
CA LEU A 39 -0.17 3.25 -5.75
C LEU A 39 0.55 4.45 -6.39
N THR A 40 0.82 4.43 -7.70
CA THR A 40 1.49 5.55 -8.40
C THR A 40 0.52 6.53 -9.06
N VAL A 41 -0.78 6.23 -9.04
CA VAL A 41 -1.81 7.05 -9.67
C VAL A 41 -2.94 7.35 -8.69
N PRO A 42 -3.66 8.48 -8.85
CA PRO A 42 -4.82 8.75 -8.01
C PRO A 42 -5.89 7.65 -8.15
N THR A 43 -6.30 7.06 -7.03
CA THR A 43 -7.38 6.05 -7.04
C THR A 43 -8.74 6.71 -6.93
N LEU A 44 -9.63 6.43 -7.90
CA LEU A 44 -10.89 7.16 -8.09
C LEU A 44 -12.09 6.55 -7.37
N ARG A 45 -12.02 5.28 -6.93
CA ARG A 45 -13.14 4.58 -6.31
C ARG A 45 -12.66 3.84 -5.06
N PRO A 46 -13.39 3.93 -3.94
CA PRO A 46 -13.12 3.09 -2.79
C PRO A 46 -13.39 1.63 -3.15
N LYS A 47 -12.55 0.73 -2.67
CA LYS A 47 -12.66 -0.72 -2.93
C LYS A 47 -11.96 -1.53 -1.85
N VAL A 48 -12.35 -2.80 -1.78
CA VAL A 48 -11.71 -3.82 -0.96
C VAL A 48 -11.52 -5.05 -1.84
N GLU A 49 -10.28 -5.47 -2.03
CA GLU A 49 -9.91 -6.60 -2.88
C GLU A 49 -9.11 -7.62 -2.06
N ASN A 50 -9.56 -8.87 -2.08
CA ASN A 50 -8.86 -9.98 -1.45
C ASN A 50 -7.83 -10.56 -2.43
N TYR A 51 -6.59 -10.66 -1.98
CA TYR A 51 -5.53 -11.44 -2.60
C TYR A 51 -5.17 -12.61 -1.67
N ASP A 52 -4.40 -13.58 -2.17
CA ASP A 52 -4.11 -14.83 -1.43
C ASP A 52 -3.45 -14.60 -0.06
N HIS A 53 -2.68 -13.53 0.09
CA HIS A 53 -1.87 -13.26 1.29
C HIS A 53 -2.09 -11.87 1.90
N TYR A 54 -2.94 -11.04 1.31
CA TYR A 54 -3.20 -9.69 1.82
C TYR A 54 -4.54 -9.13 1.35
N LEU A 55 -5.00 -8.10 2.05
CA LEU A 55 -6.16 -7.30 1.69
C LEU A 55 -5.68 -5.96 1.13
N TYR A 56 -6.15 -5.59 -0.06
CA TYR A 56 -5.93 -4.25 -0.61
C TYR A 56 -7.18 -3.41 -0.43
N MET A 57 -7.02 -2.21 0.14
CA MET A 57 -8.14 -1.32 0.43
C MET A 57 -7.83 0.09 -0.01
N VAL A 58 -8.81 0.73 -0.62
CA VAL A 58 -8.80 2.15 -0.96
C VAL A 58 -9.95 2.80 -0.22
N LEU A 59 -9.62 3.79 0.61
CA LEU A 59 -10.58 4.50 1.45
C LEU A 59 -10.59 5.98 1.06
N HIS A 60 -11.78 6.56 0.95
CA HIS A 60 -11.96 8.00 0.78
C HIS A 60 -12.64 8.53 2.04
N PHE A 61 -12.04 9.54 2.66
CA PHE A 61 -12.57 10.19 3.85
C PHE A 61 -13.14 11.55 3.47
N PRO A 62 -14.34 11.91 3.94
CA PRO A 62 -14.83 13.27 3.80
C PRO A 62 -13.93 14.22 4.59
N ILE A 63 -13.78 15.44 4.07
CA ILE A 63 -13.11 16.56 4.74
C ILE A 63 -14.16 17.34 5.54
#